data_AF-A0A1U9XPK2-F1
#
_entry.id   AF-A0A1U9XPK2-F1
#
_cell.length_a   1.000
_cell.length_b   1.000
_cell.length_c   1.000
_cell.angle_alpha   90.00
_cell.angle_beta   90.00
_cell.angle_gamma   90.00
#
_symmetry.space_group_name_H-M   'P 1'
#
loop_
_entity.id
_entity.type
_entity.pdbx_description
1 polymer ?
#
loop_
_entity_poly.entity_id
_entity_poly.type
_entity_poly.pdbx_seq_one_letter_code
_entity_poly.pdbx_strand_id
1 'polypeptide(L)'
;MMVFFWGVMMSAAISAIMVIISVVVGKVEMVSISKNSSYECGFYSMDSARIPFSLRFFLLVVVFLIFDVEVVLLFPLLSILGSGKMNLSIFICGVVFLLILLFGLIHEWNEGSLNWMN
;
A
#
# COMPACT_ATOMS: atom_id res chain seq x y z
N MET A 1 -2.73 23.90 -7.74
CA MET A 1 -1.41 23.47 -7.25
C MET A 1 -1.04 24.13 -5.92
N MET A 2 -1.09 25.47 -5.82
CA MET A 2 -0.77 26.21 -4.58
C MET A 2 -1.72 25.88 -3.41
N VAL A 3 -3.03 25.71 -3.66
CA VAL A 3 -4.02 25.29 -2.64
C VAL A 3 -3.73 23.88 -2.11
N PHE A 4 -3.32 22.95 -2.98
CA PHE A 4 -2.96 21.58 -2.58
C PHE A 4 -1.72 21.58 -1.69
N PHE A 5 -0.69 22.35 -2.06
CA PHE A 5 0.52 22.51 -1.26
C PHE A 5 0.23 23.09 0.13
N TRP A 6 -0.60 24.14 0.21
CA TRP A 6 -1.05 24.70 1.48
C TRP A 6 -1.85 23.70 2.33
N GLY A 7 -2.73 22.92 1.71
CA GLY A 7 -3.50 21.88 2.41
C GLY A 7 -2.61 20.83 3.09
N VAL A 8 -1.57 20.36 2.40
CA VAL A 8 -0.61 19.39 2.96
C VAL A 8 0.22 20.00 4.10
N MET A 9 0.63 21.26 3.97
CA MET A 9 1.36 21.94 5.03
C MET A 9 0.50 22.14 6.29
N MET A 10 -0.77 22.50 6.12
CA MET A 10 -1.69 22.67 7.25
C MET A 10 -1.97 21.34 7.95
N SER A 11 -2.20 20.24 7.23
CA SER A 11 -2.45 18.94 7.85
C SER A 11 -1.23 18.41 8.62
N ALA A 12 -0.03 18.58 8.08
CA ALA A 12 1.22 18.24 8.76
C ALA A 12 1.47 19.10 10.01
N ALA A 13 1.15 20.40 9.95
CA ALA A 13 1.25 21.29 11.10
C ALA A 13 0.30 20.87 12.22
N ILE A 14 -0.96 20.55 11.88
CA ILE A 14 -1.97 20.11 12.85
C ILE A 14 -1.54 18.79 13.52
N SER A 15 -1.07 17.80 12.75
CA SER A 15 -0.62 16.52 13.33
C SER A 15 0.58 16.70 14.26
N ALA A 16 1.54 17.56 13.90
CA ALA A 16 2.68 17.89 14.76
C ALA A 16 2.25 18.58 16.07
N ILE A 17 1.33 19.55 15.99
CA ILE A 17 0.78 20.23 17.17
C ILE A 17 0.09 19.23 18.10
N MET A 18 -0.70 18.30 17.56
CA MET A 18 -1.38 17.27 18.35
C MET A 18 -0.39 16.35 19.08
N VAL A 19 0.73 15.98 18.44
CA VAL A 19 1.80 15.19 19.08
C VAL A 19 2.51 16.00 20.17
N ILE A 20 2.76 17.29 19.96
CA ILE A 20 3.39 18.14 20.98
C ILE A 20 2.48 18.28 22.19
N ILE A 21 1.18 18.54 21.97
CA ILE A 21 0.20 18.64 23.05
C ILE A 21 0.12 17.31 23.82
N SER A 22 0.09 16.15 23.14
CA SER A 22 0.02 14.86 23.82
C SER A 22 1.25 14.55 24.67
N VAL A 23 2.44 14.97 24.23
CA VAL A 23 3.68 14.82 25.00
C VAL A 23 3.72 15.79 26.19
N VAL A 24 3.29 17.05 26.01
CA VAL A 24 3.31 18.07 27.08
C VAL A 24 2.26 17.79 28.15
N VAL A 25 1.06 17.37 27.76
CA VAL A 25 -0.01 17.00 28.71
C VAL A 25 0.23 15.62 29.32
N GLY A 26 0.94 14.75 28.61
CA GLY A 26 1.27 13.39 29.07
C GLY A 26 2.03 13.39 30.38
N LYS A 27 1.54 12.63 31.35
CA LYS A 27 2.24 12.44 32.62
C LYS A 27 3.46 11.55 32.39
N VAL A 28 4.67 12.10 32.60
CA VAL A 28 5.91 11.32 32.59
C VAL A 28 5.97 10.52 33.89
N GLU A 29 5.54 9.26 33.85
CA GLU A 29 5.72 8.33 34.96
C GLU A 29 7.11 7.68 34.86
N MET A 30 7.71 7.30 35.99
CA MET A 30 8.96 6.54 35.98
C MET A 30 8.77 5.27 35.14
N VAL A 31 9.57 5.14 34.09
CA VAL A 31 9.49 4.05 33.12
C VAL A 31 9.84 2.75 33.86
N SER A 32 8.82 1.98 34.25
CA SER A 32 9.02 0.64 34.79
C SER A 32 9.29 -0.34 33.65
N ILE A 33 10.15 -1.34 33.90
CA ILE A 33 10.49 -2.39 32.92
C ILE A 33 9.24 -3.05 32.33
N SER A 34 8.21 -3.25 33.17
CA SER A 34 6.90 -3.82 32.78
C SER A 34 6.06 -2.94 31.84
N LYS A 35 6.28 -1.62 31.81
CA LYS A 35 5.60 -0.72 30.87
C LYS A 35 6.32 -0.61 29.54
N ASN A 36 7.61 -0.91 29.52
CA ASN A 36 8.45 -0.85 28.32
C ASN A 36 8.64 -2.22 27.64
N SER A 37 8.16 -3.30 28.27
CA SER A 37 8.13 -4.64 27.68
C SER A 37 7.02 -4.77 26.64
N SER A 38 7.24 -5.59 25.62
CA SER A 38 6.24 -5.92 24.60
C SER A 38 4.96 -6.49 25.23
N TYR A 39 3.81 -6.09 24.70
CA TYR A 39 2.52 -6.58 25.17
C TYR A 39 2.21 -7.95 24.56
N GLU A 40 2.30 -9.01 25.38
CA GLU A 40 1.81 -10.35 25.04
C GLU A 40 0.79 -10.81 26.10
N CYS A 41 -0.29 -10.03 26.29
CA CYS A 41 -1.34 -10.34 27.26
C CYS A 41 -0.85 -10.55 28.71
N GLY A 42 0.26 -9.90 29.09
CA GLY A 42 0.88 -10.03 30.41
C GLY A 42 1.89 -11.17 30.55
N PHE A 43 2.15 -11.93 29.48
CA PHE A 43 3.20 -12.94 29.42
C PHE A 43 4.54 -12.32 29.00
N TYR A 44 5.63 -13.01 29.33
CA TYR A 44 6.95 -12.70 28.80
C TYR A 44 6.98 -13.04 27.32
N SER A 45 7.54 -12.14 26.51
CA SER A 45 7.74 -12.39 25.08
C SER A 45 8.60 -13.62 24.87
N MET A 46 8.01 -14.68 24.32
CA MET A 46 8.68 -15.97 24.13
C MET A 46 9.72 -15.91 23.00
N ASP A 47 9.44 -15.11 21.96
CA ASP A 47 10.26 -14.98 20.76
C ASP A 47 10.28 -13.53 20.26
N SER A 48 11.18 -13.23 19.33
CA SER A 48 11.16 -11.94 18.66
C SER A 48 9.89 -11.80 17.80
N ALA A 49 9.30 -10.60 17.75
CA ALA A 49 8.17 -10.30 16.86
C ALA A 49 8.51 -10.44 15.35
N ARG A 50 9.78 -10.66 14.99
CA ARG A 50 10.27 -10.75 13.60
C ARG A 50 10.44 -12.19 13.18
N ILE A 51 9.32 -12.91 13.17
CA ILE A 51 9.25 -14.30 12.72
C ILE A 51 9.08 -14.30 11.19
N PRO A 52 9.71 -15.22 10.44
CA PRO A 52 9.47 -15.33 9.00
C PRO A 52 7.97 -15.47 8.74
N PHE A 53 7.48 -14.51 7.97
CA PHE A 53 6.08 -14.37 7.63
C PHE A 53 5.68 -15.38 6.53
N SER A 54 4.40 -15.74 6.45
CA SER A 54 3.92 -16.74 5.49
C SER A 54 4.18 -16.34 4.02
N LEU A 55 4.68 -17.28 3.22
CA LEU A 55 5.02 -17.08 1.80
C LEU A 55 3.84 -16.60 0.95
N ARG A 56 2.60 -16.83 1.38
CA ARG A 56 1.40 -16.44 0.62
C ARG A 56 1.21 -14.92 0.56
N PHE A 57 1.45 -14.18 1.64
CA PHE A 57 1.35 -12.72 1.53
C PHE A 57 2.55 -12.13 0.79
N PHE A 58 3.69 -12.80 0.80
CA PHE A 58 4.81 -12.39 -0.05
C PHE A 58 4.40 -12.44 -1.52
N LEU A 59 3.74 -13.51 -1.98
CA LEU A 59 3.21 -13.60 -3.35
C LEU A 59 2.19 -12.48 -3.65
N LEU A 60 1.28 -12.18 -2.73
CA LEU A 60 0.33 -11.07 -2.89
C LEU A 60 1.03 -9.71 -3.07
N VAL A 61 2.11 -9.45 -2.31
CA VAL A 61 2.89 -8.21 -2.43
C VAL A 61 3.58 -8.13 -3.79
N VAL A 62 4.13 -9.23 -4.29
CA VAL A 62 4.78 -9.27 -5.61
C VAL A 62 3.77 -9.01 -6.72
N VAL A 63 2.61 -9.67 -6.69
CA VAL A 63 1.52 -9.45 -7.65
C VAL A 63 1.03 -8.01 -7.60
N PHE A 64 0.83 -7.45 -6.40
CA PHE A 64 0.44 -6.04 -6.24
C PHE A 64 1.46 -5.07 -6.84
N LEU A 65 2.76 -5.32 -6.64
CA LEU A 65 3.82 -4.48 -7.20
C LEU A 65 3.81 -4.49 -8.74
N ILE A 66 3.67 -5.69 -9.34
CA ILE A 66 3.59 -5.83 -10.80
C ILE A 66 2.36 -5.09 -11.33
N PHE A 67 1.19 -5.29 -10.71
CA PHE A 67 -0.05 -4.64 -11.12
C PHE A 67 0.02 -3.10 -10.99
N ASP A 68 0.69 -2.57 -9.96
CA ASP A 68 0.88 -1.12 -9.80
C ASP A 68 1.72 -0.53 -10.95
N VAL A 69 2.79 -1.23 -11.37
CA VAL A 69 3.58 -0.84 -12.55
C VAL A 69 2.75 -0.89 -13.83
N GLU A 70 1.90 -1.89 -13.99
CA GLU A 70 1.01 -2.03 -15.14
C GLU A 70 -0.03 -0.90 -15.22
N VAL A 71 -0.57 -0.45 -14.08
CA VAL A 71 -1.49 0.70 -14.03
C VAL A 71 -0.78 1.99 -14.42
N VAL A 72 0.48 2.19 -14.01
CA VAL A 72 1.29 3.33 -14.45
C VAL A 72 1.46 3.32 -15.98
N LEU A 73 1.64 2.14 -16.59
CA LEU A 73 1.72 1.99 -18.05
C LEU A 73 0.38 2.24 -18.77
N LEU A 74 -0.76 2.09 -18.10
CA LEU A 74 -2.08 2.46 -18.65
C LEU A 74 -2.33 3.97 -18.68
N PHE A 75 -1.67 4.75 -17.82
CA PHE A 75 -1.95 6.18 -17.68
C PHE A 75 -1.77 6.98 -18.98
N PRO A 76 -0.70 6.78 -19.78
CA PRO A 76 -0.56 7.41 -21.09
C PRO A 76 -1.72 7.10 -22.04
N LEU A 77 -2.22 5.87 -22.05
CA LEU A 77 -3.36 5.46 -22.90
C LEU A 77 -4.62 6.26 -22.53
N LEU A 78 -4.89 6.42 -21.23
CA LEU A 78 -6.03 7.21 -20.73
C LEU A 78 -5.91 8.69 -21.13
N SER A 79 -4.70 9.26 -21.06
CA SER A 79 -4.47 10.64 -21.49
C SER A 79 -4.71 10.85 -22.98
N ILE A 80 -4.33 9.90 -23.83
CA ILE A 80 -4.55 9.97 -25.28
C ILE A 80 -6.04 9.88 -25.59
N LEU A 81 -6.77 8.97 -24.92
CA LEU A 81 -8.22 8.83 -25.03
C LEU A 81 -8.94 10.16 -24.72
N GLY A 82 -8.56 10.84 -23.63
CA GLY A 82 -9.13 12.14 -23.25
C GLY A 82 -8.78 13.30 -24.20
N SER A 83 -7.68 13.19 -24.95
CA SER A 83 -7.22 14.24 -25.88
C SER A 83 -7.85 14.16 -27.28
N GLY A 84 -8.62 13.11 -27.59
CA GLY A 84 -9.26 12.90 -28.90
C GLY A 84 -8.30 12.53 -30.03
N LYS A 85 -6.99 12.36 -29.76
CA LYS A 85 -5.95 12.00 -30.75
C LYS A 85 -5.79 10.47 -30.89
N MET A 86 -6.90 9.74 -30.87
CA MET A 86 -6.89 8.29 -30.86
C MET A 86 -6.68 7.75 -32.29
N ASN A 87 -5.57 7.05 -32.51
CA ASN A 87 -5.34 6.29 -33.74
C ASN A 87 -5.78 4.83 -33.56
N LEU A 88 -6.23 4.18 -34.64
CA LEU A 88 -6.66 2.78 -34.63
C LEU A 88 -5.55 1.84 -34.08
N SER A 89 -4.29 2.10 -34.43
CA SER A 89 -3.15 1.31 -33.93
C SER A 89 -2.96 1.43 -32.41
N ILE A 90 -3.18 2.63 -31.83
CA ILE A 90 -3.07 2.87 -30.39
C ILE A 90 -4.22 2.17 -29.66
N PHE A 91 -5.42 2.20 -30.25
CA PHE A 91 -6.57 1.49 -29.72
C PHE A 91 -6.35 -0.02 -29.68
N ILE A 92 -5.88 -0.61 -30.78
CA ILE A 92 -5.56 -2.05 -30.84
C ILE A 92 -4.48 -2.41 -29.82
N CYS A 93 -3.42 -1.59 -29.71
CA CYS A 93 -2.37 -1.79 -28.71
C CYS A 93 -2.94 -1.79 -27.28
N GLY A 94 -3.80 -0.82 -26.95
CA GLY A 94 -4.45 -0.74 -25.64
C GLY A 94 -5.34 -1.94 -25.33
N VAL A 95 -6.11 -2.43 -26.31
CA VAL A 95 -6.95 -3.63 -26.16
C VAL A 95 -6.09 -4.88 -25.94
N VAL A 96 -5.03 -5.06 -26.74
CA VAL A 96 -4.10 -6.19 -26.56
C VAL A 96 -3.42 -6.14 -25.19
N PHE A 97 -2.99 -4.95 -24.75
CA PHE A 97 -2.41 -4.76 -23.44
C PHE A 97 -3.38 -5.14 -22.31
N LEU A 98 -4.64 -4.69 -22.37
CA LEU A 98 -5.66 -5.07 -21.39
C LEU A 98 -5.95 -6.59 -21.39
N LEU A 99 -5.94 -7.24 -22.56
CA LEU A 99 -6.11 -8.69 -22.63
C LEU A 99 -4.96 -9.43 -21.94
N ILE A 100 -3.72 -8.98 -22.13
CA ILE A 100 -2.54 -9.58 -21.47
C ILE A 100 -2.69 -9.47 -19.94
N LEU A 101 -3.09 -8.31 -19.42
CA LEU A 101 -3.35 -8.13 -17.98
C LEU A 101 -4.41 -9.10 -17.46
N LEU A 102 -5.52 -9.21 -18.19
CA LEU A 102 -6.66 -10.04 -17.79
C LEU A 102 -6.29 -11.53 -17.81
N PHE A 103 -5.54 -11.99 -18.82
CA PHE A 103 -5.04 -13.35 -18.88
C PHE A 103 -3.98 -13.64 -17.80
N GLY A 104 -3.08 -12.69 -17.50
CA GLY A 104 -2.12 -12.81 -16.41
C GLY A 104 -2.82 -13.01 -15.06
N LEU A 105 -3.83 -12.20 -14.78
CA LEU A 105 -4.63 -12.31 -13.56
C LEU A 105 -5.38 -13.65 -13.46
N ILE A 106 -6.00 -14.11 -14.55
CA ILE A 106 -6.67 -15.41 -14.58
C ILE A 106 -5.68 -16.56 -14.32
N HIS A 107 -4.49 -16.47 -14.90
CA HIS A 107 -3.44 -17.48 -14.69
C HIS A 107 -3.02 -17.55 -13.22
N GLU A 108 -2.75 -16.40 -12.58
CA GLU A 108 -2.41 -16.34 -11.15
C GLU A 108 -3.54 -16.84 -10.25
N TRP A 109 -4.80 -16.54 -10.61
CA TRP A 109 -5.95 -17.06 -9.87
C TRP A 109 -6.04 -18.59 -9.96
N ASN A 110 -5.84 -19.16 -11.13
CA ASN A 110 -5.86 -20.63 -11.31
C ASN A 110 -4.75 -21.33 -10.51
N GLU A 111 -3.58 -20.69 -10.33
CA GLU A 111 -2.49 -21.18 -9.47
C GLU A 111 -2.82 -21.08 -7.97
N GLY A 112 -3.94 -20.46 -7.60
CA GLY A 112 -4.41 -20.36 -6.22
C GLY A 112 -3.57 -19.42 -5.35
N SER A 113 -2.72 -18.57 -5.95
CA SER A 113 -1.93 -17.56 -5.23
C SER A 113 -2.81 -16.55 -4.48
N LEU A 114 -4.03 -16.34 -4.98
CA LEU A 114 -5.05 -15.44 -4.43
C LEU A 114 -5.99 -16.10 -3.41
N ASN A 115 -5.94 -17.43 -3.26
CA ASN A 115 -6.85 -18.13 -2.36
C ASN A 115 -6.39 -17.97 -0.90
N TRP A 116 -7.28 -17.44 -0.07
CA TRP A 116 -7.07 -17.41 1.37
C TRP A 116 -7.28 -18.82 1.98
N MET A 117 -6.61 -19.10 3.10
CA MET A 117 -6.80 -20.35 3.85
C MET A 117 -8.23 -20.45 4.37
N ASN A 118 -8.93 -21.51 3.98
CA ASN A 118 -10.03 -22.04 4.79
C ASN A 118 -9.48 -23.10 5.73
#